data_AF-A0A661NZJ5-F1
#
_entry.id   AF-A0A661NZJ5-F1
#
_cell.length_a   1.000
_cell.length_b   1.000
_cell.length_c   1.000
_cell.angle_alpha   90.00
_cell.angle_beta   90.00
_cell.angle_gamma   90.00
#
_symmetry.space_group_name_H-M   'P 1'
#
loop_
_entity.id
_entity.type
_entity.pdbx_description
1 polymer ?
#
loop_
_entity_poly.entity_id
_entity_poly.type
_entity_poly.pdbx_seq_one_letter_code
_entity_poly.pdbx_strand_id
1 'polypeptide(L)'
;MGPGKVPLWKAIEAPLLSLDESHVELLSLLVLFVLGLAALAAPRRQRQWVRHLVQATALAVFVYVVYSCLGVFGMIRNSIHGIGLIGSVFTESFFWMSLPVTVIAFTLVSGPTFCGWICPTGTFQEAATALSERIGHRFRRWRRRPAARWLEYLLLALFFTSFMTVVFRLGSSRRFYVEDASLYWAAALLLLVFLVLTGNAADGALRVLRKVSFFTILGSALLKSAIISPMHFAFADVNDPASALSTLVLVVAALFVGRAWCRYLCPWGYLMGCLHRVSRLRVVAGENCNSCGACQRSCRVGAISDGQVVVDRCQMCLSCVDNCPQQALEVVDVWRRRQEDH
;
A
#
# COMPACT_ATOMS: atom_id res chain seq x y z
N MET A 1 33.40 17.29 -29.60
CA MET A 1 32.75 15.97 -29.46
C MET A 1 31.31 16.21 -29.05
N GLY A 2 30.35 15.92 -29.92
CA GLY A 2 28.93 16.23 -29.66
C GLY A 2 28.35 15.42 -28.50
N PRO A 3 27.25 15.89 -27.87
CA PRO A 3 26.59 15.16 -26.80
C PRO A 3 26.09 13.81 -27.35
N GLY A 4 26.75 12.74 -26.91
CA GLY A 4 26.36 11.38 -27.26
C GLY A 4 24.93 11.14 -26.80
N LYS A 5 24.08 10.66 -27.71
CA LYS A 5 22.72 10.21 -27.41
C LYS A 5 22.82 9.13 -26.33
N VAL A 6 22.53 9.50 -25.09
CA VAL A 6 22.32 8.54 -24.00
C VAL A 6 21.16 7.65 -24.42
N PRO A 7 21.30 6.32 -24.44
CA PRO A 7 20.20 5.44 -24.79
C PRO A 7 19.06 5.60 -23.77
N LEU A 8 17.81 5.56 -24.24
CA LEU A 8 16.60 5.87 -23.46
C LEU A 8 16.47 5.11 -22.13
N TRP A 9 17.05 3.91 -22.03
CA TRP A 9 17.07 3.12 -20.79
C TRP A 9 18.11 3.61 -19.78
N LYS A 10 19.19 4.27 -20.21
CA LYS A 10 20.18 4.91 -19.32
C LYS A 10 19.70 6.21 -18.68
N ALA A 11 18.66 6.83 -19.22
CA ALA A 11 17.97 7.94 -18.56
C ALA A 11 17.19 7.48 -17.30
N ILE A 12 17.01 6.17 -17.12
CA ILE A 12 16.42 5.56 -15.93
C ILE A 12 17.52 5.24 -14.90
N GLU A 13 18.76 5.05 -15.33
CA GLU A 13 19.90 4.64 -14.49
C GLU A 13 20.63 5.79 -13.80
N ALA A 14 20.48 7.02 -14.29
CA ALA A 14 21.07 8.20 -13.67
C ALA A 14 19.97 9.22 -13.33
N PRO A 15 19.83 9.64 -12.07
CA PRO A 15 18.88 10.69 -11.71
C PRO A 15 19.25 11.97 -12.45
N LEU A 16 18.25 12.67 -13.01
CA LEU A 16 18.46 13.98 -13.64
C LEU A 16 18.98 15.03 -12.63
N LEU A 17 18.88 14.74 -11.33
CA LEU A 17 19.48 15.41 -10.19
C LEU A 17 19.66 14.38 -9.05
N SER A 18 20.88 13.85 -8.84
CA SER A 18 21.23 13.14 -7.60
C SER A 18 21.33 14.15 -6.46
N LEU A 19 20.20 14.55 -5.90
CA LEU A 19 20.17 15.32 -4.67
C LEU A 19 20.22 14.33 -3.50
N ASP A 20 21.39 13.78 -3.22
CA ASP A 20 21.71 13.00 -2.00
C ASP A 20 21.68 13.89 -0.72
N GLU A 21 20.83 14.92 -0.72
CA GLU A 21 20.60 15.77 0.44
C GLU A 21 19.27 15.41 1.09
N SER A 22 19.37 14.88 2.31
CA SER A 22 18.27 14.55 3.23
C SER A 22 17.12 15.57 3.28
N HIS A 23 17.40 16.85 3.01
CA HIS A 23 16.41 17.93 3.00
C HIS A 23 15.42 17.86 1.82
N VAL A 24 15.84 17.37 0.65
CA VAL A 24 15.01 17.31 -0.56
C VAL A 24 13.97 16.18 -0.46
N GLU A 25 14.37 15.03 0.08
CA GLU A 25 13.47 13.90 0.34
C GLU A 25 12.38 14.29 1.35
N LEU A 26 12.75 14.94 2.47
CA LEU A 26 11.77 15.35 3.48
C LEU A 26 10.82 16.43 2.95
N LEU A 27 11.35 17.44 2.24
CA LEU A 27 10.54 18.52 1.67
C LEU A 27 9.55 17.98 0.64
N SER A 28 10.00 17.09 -0.26
CA SER A 28 9.13 16.50 -1.28
C SER A 28 7.99 15.68 -0.66
N LEU A 29 8.27 14.91 0.40
CA LEU A 29 7.24 14.18 1.15
C LEU A 29 6.26 15.14 1.84
N LEU A 30 6.74 16.20 2.48
CA LEU A 30 5.88 17.18 3.14
C LEU A 30 4.96 17.89 2.12
N VAL A 31 5.49 18.26 0.95
CA VAL A 31 4.70 18.80 -0.15
C VAL A 31 3.62 17.81 -0.59
N LEU A 32 3.95 16.52 -0.75
CA LEU A 32 2.96 15.49 -1.09
C LEU A 32 1.87 15.35 -0.02
N PHE A 33 2.21 15.48 1.27
CA PHE A 33 1.24 15.48 2.35
C PHE A 33 0.30 16.68 2.29
N VAL A 34 0.83 17.88 2.08
CA VAL A 34 0.03 19.11 1.95
C VAL A 34 -0.90 19.00 0.74
N LEU A 35 -0.40 18.54 -0.40
CA LEU A 35 -1.21 18.30 -1.60
C LEU A 35 -2.30 17.25 -1.34
N GLY A 36 -1.98 16.15 -0.65
CA GLY A 36 -2.94 15.13 -0.26
C GLY A 36 -4.06 15.67 0.63
N LEU A 37 -3.72 16.52 1.62
CA LEU A 37 -4.72 17.17 2.48
C LEU A 37 -5.57 18.18 1.72
N ALA A 38 -4.96 19.04 0.91
CA ALA A 38 -5.68 20.00 0.09
C ALA A 38 -6.65 19.29 -0.87
N ALA A 39 -6.25 18.13 -1.39
CA ALA A 39 -7.09 17.32 -2.26
C ALA A 39 -8.32 16.70 -1.56
N LEU A 40 -8.31 16.54 -0.23
CA LEU A 40 -9.51 16.11 0.51
C LEU A 40 -10.62 17.17 0.46
N ALA A 41 -10.24 18.45 0.43
CA ALA A 41 -11.15 19.58 0.30
C ALA A 41 -11.70 19.75 -1.13
N ALA A 42 -11.17 19.02 -2.12
CA ALA A 42 -11.64 19.11 -3.50
C ALA A 42 -13.13 18.71 -3.63
N PRO A 43 -13.88 19.33 -4.57
CA PRO A 43 -15.27 19.00 -4.83
C PRO A 43 -15.44 17.51 -5.18
N ARG A 44 -16.54 16.88 -4.72
CA ARG A 44 -16.82 15.45 -4.93
C ARG A 44 -16.62 14.99 -6.38
N ARG A 45 -17.00 15.83 -7.36
CA ARG A 45 -16.89 15.52 -8.80
C ARG A 45 -15.44 15.40 -9.31
N GLN A 46 -14.51 16.16 -8.75
CA GLN A 46 -13.10 16.21 -9.19
C GLN A 46 -12.16 15.44 -8.26
N ARG A 47 -12.59 15.14 -7.03
CA ARG A 47 -11.76 14.56 -5.98
C ARG A 47 -11.02 13.28 -6.41
N GLN A 48 -11.69 12.36 -7.08
CA GLN A 48 -11.06 11.12 -7.54
C GLN A 48 -10.01 11.36 -8.63
N TRP A 49 -10.22 12.36 -9.49
CA TRP A 49 -9.25 12.74 -10.50
C TRP A 49 -8.00 13.38 -9.86
N VAL A 50 -8.20 14.32 -8.92
CA VAL A 50 -7.11 14.91 -8.13
C VAL A 50 -6.34 13.84 -7.37
N ARG A 51 -7.04 12.85 -6.80
CA ARG A 51 -6.40 11.70 -6.12
C ARG A 51 -5.45 10.95 -7.04
N HIS A 52 -5.88 10.62 -8.26
CA HIS A 52 -5.03 9.93 -9.21
C HIS A 52 -3.85 10.78 -9.67
N LEU A 53 -4.03 12.10 -9.76
CA LEU A 53 -2.93 13.04 -10.04
C LEU A 53 -1.91 13.03 -8.90
N VAL A 54 -2.34 13.15 -7.63
CA VAL A 54 -1.46 13.05 -6.45
C VAL A 54 -0.75 11.69 -6.41
N GLN A 55 -1.44 10.59 -6.70
CA GLN A 55 -0.84 9.26 -6.76
C GLN A 55 0.23 9.14 -7.84
N ALA A 56 0.00 9.73 -9.02
CA ALA A 56 0.97 9.74 -10.12
C ALA A 56 2.20 10.60 -9.79
N THR A 57 1.99 11.80 -9.23
CA THR A 57 3.08 12.66 -8.76
C THR A 57 3.86 11.99 -7.64
N ALA A 58 3.19 11.39 -6.66
CA ALA A 58 3.85 10.65 -5.58
C ALA A 58 4.67 9.49 -6.14
N LEU A 59 4.14 8.72 -7.09
CA LEU A 59 4.89 7.64 -7.73
C LEU A 59 6.15 8.15 -8.43
N ALA A 60 6.06 9.27 -9.15
CA ALA A 60 7.23 9.89 -9.78
C ALA A 60 8.27 10.34 -8.72
N VAL A 61 7.84 10.99 -7.64
CA VAL A 61 8.73 11.38 -6.54
C VAL A 61 9.39 10.15 -5.90
N PHE A 62 8.65 9.07 -5.66
CA PHE A 62 9.21 7.84 -5.11
C PHE A 62 10.19 7.13 -6.06
N VAL A 63 10.03 7.28 -7.37
CA VAL A 63 10.93 6.65 -8.37
C VAL A 63 12.19 7.51 -8.61
N TYR A 64 12.05 8.83 -8.63
CA TYR A 64 13.14 9.73 -9.04
C TYR A 64 13.83 10.49 -7.90
N VAL A 65 13.18 10.62 -6.75
CA VAL A 65 13.69 11.41 -5.61
C VAL A 65 14.01 10.54 -4.41
N VAL A 66 13.16 9.55 -4.09
CA VAL A 66 13.33 8.69 -2.91
C VAL A 66 14.00 7.38 -3.32
N TYR A 67 15.34 7.41 -3.43
CA TYR A 67 16.14 6.23 -3.77
C TYR A 67 16.34 5.29 -2.56
N SER A 68 16.31 5.86 -1.35
CA SER A 68 16.52 5.11 -0.11
C SER A 68 15.32 4.25 0.23
N CYS A 69 15.54 3.13 0.92
CA CYS A 69 14.51 2.26 1.53
C CYS A 69 13.58 2.96 2.58
N LEU A 70 13.52 4.30 2.56
CA LEU A 70 12.54 5.20 3.20
C LEU A 70 11.10 4.97 2.73
N GLY A 71 10.86 4.02 1.83
CA GLY A 71 9.53 3.49 1.59
C GLY A 71 8.81 3.12 2.89
N VAL A 72 7.48 3.04 2.82
CA VAL A 72 6.54 2.75 3.93
C VAL A 72 6.98 1.59 4.84
N PHE A 73 7.73 0.65 4.28
CA PHE A 73 8.16 -0.59 4.91
C PHE A 73 9.42 -0.44 5.78
N GLY A 74 10.28 0.55 5.50
CA GLY A 74 11.41 0.91 6.34
C GLY A 74 11.02 1.72 7.58
N MET A 75 9.82 2.29 7.62
CA MET A 75 9.40 3.21 8.70
C MET A 75 9.51 2.63 10.11
N ILE A 76 9.15 1.35 10.32
CA ILE A 76 9.25 0.72 11.65
C ILE A 76 10.72 0.60 12.08
N ARG A 77 11.59 0.12 11.18
CA ARG A 77 13.02 -0.05 11.45
C ARG A 77 13.73 1.29 11.60
N ASN A 78 13.45 2.25 10.72
CA ASN A 78 14.03 3.59 10.75
C ASN A 78 13.61 4.34 12.02
N SER A 79 12.37 4.16 12.48
CA SER A 79 11.93 4.69 13.78
C SER A 79 12.78 4.12 14.92
N ILE A 80 12.97 2.79 14.96
CA ILE A 80 13.74 2.12 16.01
C ILE A 80 15.23 2.52 15.96
N HIS A 81 15.79 2.62 14.76
CA HIS A 81 17.16 3.06 14.55
C HIS A 81 17.34 4.51 15.02
N GLY A 82 16.44 5.41 14.61
CA GLY A 82 16.44 6.81 15.06
C GLY A 82 16.30 6.94 16.57
N ILE A 83 15.44 6.14 17.22
CA ILE A 83 15.32 6.09 18.68
C ILE A 83 16.63 5.65 19.33
N GLY A 84 17.33 4.66 18.75
CA GLY A 84 18.62 4.17 19.25
C GLY A 84 19.77 5.17 19.11
N LEU A 85 19.63 6.18 18.26
CA LEU A 85 20.60 7.26 18.04
C LEU A 85 20.30 8.51 18.91
N ILE A 86 19.16 8.55 19.61
CA ILE A 86 18.82 9.64 20.52
C ILE A 86 19.89 9.74 21.61
N GLY A 87 20.60 10.87 21.64
CA GLY A 87 21.68 11.15 22.59
C GLY A 87 23.09 11.02 22.03
N SER A 88 23.29 10.51 20.81
CA SER A 88 24.58 10.51 20.13
C SER A 88 24.63 11.47 18.95
N VAL A 89 23.74 11.30 17.97
CA VAL A 89 23.71 12.07 16.72
C VAL A 89 22.31 12.60 16.47
N PHE A 90 22.05 13.83 16.93
CA PHE A 90 20.71 14.43 16.88
C PHE A 90 20.17 14.60 15.45
N THR A 91 21.02 14.97 14.50
CA THR A 91 20.61 15.23 13.10
C THR A 91 20.12 13.97 12.40
N GLU A 92 20.85 12.86 12.52
CA GLU A 92 20.45 11.58 11.91
C GLU A 92 19.20 11.00 12.58
N SER A 93 19.13 11.07 13.92
CA SER A 93 17.96 10.62 14.68
C SER A 93 16.69 11.33 14.21
N PHE A 94 16.76 12.66 14.07
CA PHE A 94 15.65 13.48 13.61
C PHE A 94 15.22 13.12 12.19
N PHE A 95 16.18 12.93 11.28
CA PHE A 95 15.91 12.51 9.91
C PHE A 95 15.11 11.19 9.85
N TRP A 96 15.60 10.14 10.51
CA TRP A 96 14.95 8.82 10.49
C TRP A 96 13.59 8.78 11.19
N MET A 97 13.38 9.63 12.21
CA MET A 97 12.10 9.72 12.94
C MET A 97 11.08 10.67 12.28
N SER A 98 11.53 11.65 11.50
CA SER A 98 10.67 12.69 10.91
C SER A 98 9.53 12.10 10.07
N LEU A 99 9.84 11.18 9.16
CA LEU A 99 8.89 10.57 8.23
C LEU A 99 7.79 9.75 8.95
N PRO A 100 8.12 8.77 9.82
CA PRO A 100 7.09 8.01 10.53
C PRO A 100 6.26 8.90 11.47
N VAL A 101 6.88 9.86 12.17
CA VAL A 101 6.17 10.81 13.03
C VAL A 101 5.19 11.65 12.21
N THR A 102 5.62 12.15 11.05
CA THR A 102 4.79 12.93 10.13
C THR A 102 3.59 12.11 9.65
N VAL A 103 3.80 10.88 9.19
CA VAL A 103 2.72 9.99 8.73
C VAL A 103 1.73 9.67 9.85
N ILE A 104 2.22 9.41 11.07
CA ILE A 104 1.38 9.16 12.26
C ILE A 104 0.56 10.40 12.59
N ALA A 105 1.18 11.58 12.64
CA ALA A 105 0.49 12.85 12.92
C ALA A 105 -0.60 13.14 11.90
N PHE A 106 -0.31 13.00 10.60
CA PHE A 106 -1.32 13.15 9.54
C PHE A 106 -2.42 12.10 9.64
N THR A 107 -2.10 10.89 10.08
CA THR A 107 -3.09 9.81 10.27
C THR A 107 -4.03 10.09 11.43
N LEU A 108 -3.54 10.69 12.51
CA LEU A 108 -4.40 11.11 13.63
C LEU A 108 -5.34 12.25 13.22
N VAL A 109 -4.91 13.17 12.37
CA VAL A 109 -5.75 14.29 11.94
C VAL A 109 -6.72 13.89 10.82
N SER A 110 -6.24 13.24 9.76
CA SER A 110 -7.02 13.01 8.53
C SER A 110 -7.43 11.56 8.31
N GLY A 111 -7.12 10.67 9.25
CA GLY A 111 -7.14 9.23 9.02
C GLY A 111 -6.00 8.80 8.08
N PRO A 112 -5.94 7.52 7.69
CA PRO A 112 -4.82 6.93 6.94
C PRO A 112 -4.80 7.32 5.45
N THR A 113 -4.91 8.61 5.17
CA THR A 113 -4.90 9.25 3.84
C THR A 113 -3.61 8.98 3.10
N PHE A 114 -2.48 8.86 3.80
CA PHE A 114 -1.22 8.42 3.21
C PHE A 114 -1.37 7.11 2.42
N CYS A 115 -2.05 6.10 2.98
CA CYS A 115 -2.29 4.80 2.33
C CYS A 115 -3.22 4.90 1.10
N GLY A 116 -4.14 5.87 1.10
CA GLY A 116 -5.12 6.09 0.03
C GLY A 116 -4.62 6.97 -1.13
N TRP A 117 -3.77 7.95 -0.83
CA TRP A 117 -3.44 9.07 -1.72
C TRP A 117 -1.97 9.12 -2.14
N ILE A 118 -1.04 8.73 -1.27
CA ILE A 118 0.40 8.95 -1.47
C ILE A 118 1.16 7.63 -1.66
N CYS A 119 0.74 6.56 -0.98
CA CYS A 119 1.47 5.30 -0.93
C CYS A 119 1.65 4.66 -2.33
N PRO A 120 2.91 4.46 -2.80
CA PRO A 120 3.19 3.93 -4.14
C PRO A 120 2.71 2.48 -4.30
N THR A 121 2.84 1.66 -3.26
CA THR A 121 2.29 0.29 -3.23
C THR A 121 0.79 0.29 -3.49
N GLY A 122 0.06 1.20 -2.83
CA GLY A 122 -1.38 1.35 -3.02
C GLY A 122 -1.73 1.74 -4.45
N THR A 123 -0.97 2.67 -5.02
CA THR A 123 -1.11 3.12 -6.41
C THR A 123 -0.91 1.99 -7.41
N PHE A 124 0.14 1.18 -7.26
CA PHE A 124 0.39 0.02 -8.14
C PHE A 124 -0.77 -0.98 -8.11
N GLN A 125 -1.22 -1.34 -6.91
CA GLN A 125 -2.33 -2.26 -6.77
C GLN A 125 -3.62 -1.69 -7.33
N GLU A 126 -3.85 -0.39 -7.17
CA GLU A 126 -5.01 0.28 -7.70
C GLU A 126 -5.00 0.36 -9.23
N ALA A 127 -3.85 0.67 -9.83
CA ALA A 127 -3.64 0.64 -11.27
C ALA A 127 -3.85 -0.78 -11.82
N ALA A 128 -3.32 -1.81 -11.15
CA ALA A 128 -3.54 -3.21 -11.52
C ALA A 128 -5.03 -3.58 -11.48
N THR A 129 -5.74 -3.25 -10.41
CA THR A 129 -7.19 -3.52 -10.31
C THR A 129 -7.98 -2.76 -11.39
N ALA A 130 -7.64 -1.50 -11.66
CA ALA A 130 -8.30 -0.71 -12.72
C ALA A 130 -8.04 -1.30 -14.13
N LEU A 131 -6.83 -1.81 -14.36
CA LEU A 131 -6.47 -2.51 -15.59
C LEU A 131 -7.28 -3.80 -15.75
N SER A 132 -7.38 -4.61 -14.68
CA SER A 132 -8.23 -5.80 -14.62
C SER A 132 -9.72 -5.49 -14.87
N GLU A 133 -10.19 -4.30 -14.48
CA GLU A 133 -11.55 -3.84 -14.77
C GLU A 133 -11.75 -3.42 -16.24
N ARG A 134 -10.81 -2.67 -16.82
CA ARG A 134 -10.85 -2.23 -18.22
C ARG A 134 -10.73 -3.41 -19.20
N ILE A 135 -9.77 -4.30 -18.98
CA ILE A 135 -9.62 -5.54 -19.76
C ILE A 135 -10.80 -6.49 -19.47
N GLY A 136 -11.41 -6.35 -18.29
CA GLY A 136 -12.38 -7.27 -17.71
C GLY A 136 -13.78 -7.27 -18.30
N HIS A 137 -14.21 -6.36 -19.18
CA HIS A 137 -15.58 -6.45 -19.72
C HIS A 137 -15.79 -7.70 -20.61
N ARG A 138 -14.73 -8.16 -21.31
CA ARG A 138 -14.70 -9.48 -21.98
C ARG A 138 -14.31 -10.62 -21.01
N PHE A 139 -13.33 -10.37 -20.15
CA PHE A 139 -12.77 -11.41 -19.26
C PHE A 139 -13.72 -11.84 -18.12
N ARG A 140 -14.50 -10.91 -17.51
CA ARG A 140 -15.52 -11.23 -16.48
C ARG A 140 -16.68 -12.04 -17.02
N ARG A 141 -17.08 -11.78 -18.28
CA ARG A 141 -18.16 -12.50 -18.94
C ARG A 141 -17.74 -13.96 -19.22
N TRP A 142 -16.46 -14.17 -19.57
CA TRP A 142 -15.84 -15.49 -19.70
C TRP A 142 -15.64 -16.20 -18.34
N ARG A 143 -15.17 -15.50 -17.30
CA ARG A 143 -14.96 -15.98 -15.91
C ARG A 143 -16.23 -16.47 -15.19
N ARG A 144 -17.43 -16.16 -15.70
CA ARG A 144 -18.69 -16.71 -15.18
C ARG A 144 -18.92 -18.17 -15.57
N ARG A 145 -18.24 -18.69 -16.61
CA ARG A 145 -18.34 -20.10 -16.99
C ARG A 145 -17.57 -20.97 -15.97
N PRO A 146 -18.13 -22.09 -15.50
CA PRO A 146 -17.44 -22.96 -14.54
C PRO A 146 -16.10 -23.46 -15.08
N ALA A 147 -16.02 -23.80 -16.37
CA ALA A 147 -14.77 -24.21 -17.03
C ALA A 147 -13.69 -23.10 -17.05
N ALA A 148 -14.08 -21.83 -17.15
CA ALA A 148 -13.13 -20.71 -17.13
C ALA A 148 -12.54 -20.45 -15.74
N ARG A 149 -13.30 -20.74 -14.66
CA ARG A 149 -12.78 -20.66 -13.28
C ARG A 149 -11.74 -21.74 -13.01
N TRP A 150 -11.96 -22.97 -13.49
CA TRP A 150 -10.96 -24.04 -13.37
C TRP A 150 -9.66 -23.68 -14.09
N LEU A 151 -9.74 -23.05 -15.27
CA LEU A 151 -8.57 -22.56 -15.97
C LEU A 151 -7.85 -21.42 -15.20
N GLU A 152 -8.59 -20.51 -14.59
CA GLU A 152 -8.02 -19.45 -13.74
C GLU A 152 -7.30 -20.03 -12.51
N TYR A 153 -7.89 -21.03 -11.85
CA TYR A 153 -7.25 -21.73 -10.73
C TYR A 153 -6.02 -22.53 -11.16
N LEU A 154 -6.08 -23.18 -12.32
CA LEU A 154 -4.96 -23.91 -12.88
C LEU A 154 -3.80 -22.96 -13.23
N LEU A 155 -4.09 -21.82 -13.87
CA LEU A 155 -3.07 -20.80 -14.18
C LEU A 155 -2.46 -20.20 -12.90
N LEU A 156 -3.28 -19.91 -11.90
CA LEU A 156 -2.79 -19.39 -10.62
C LEU A 156 -1.97 -20.45 -9.86
N ALA A 157 -2.37 -21.72 -9.90
CA ALA A 157 -1.62 -22.82 -9.31
C ALA A 157 -0.28 -23.03 -10.04
N LEU A 158 -0.26 -22.97 -11.37
CA LEU A 158 0.98 -23.03 -12.16
C LEU A 158 1.90 -21.84 -11.87
N PHE A 159 1.34 -20.62 -11.74
CA PHE A 159 2.10 -19.45 -11.36
C PHE A 159 2.67 -19.60 -9.95
N PHE A 160 1.88 -20.12 -9.00
CA PHE A 160 2.32 -20.40 -7.64
C PHE A 160 3.44 -21.44 -7.59
N THR A 161 3.31 -22.58 -8.28
CA THR A 161 4.34 -23.62 -8.31
C THR A 161 5.60 -23.15 -9.04
N SER A 162 5.46 -22.38 -10.12
CA SER A 162 6.58 -21.76 -10.83
C SER A 162 7.32 -20.77 -9.92
N PHE A 163 6.60 -19.89 -9.24
CA PHE A 163 7.18 -18.93 -8.29
C PHE A 163 7.86 -19.65 -7.10
N MET A 164 7.26 -20.69 -6.53
CA MET A 164 7.89 -21.50 -5.48
C MET A 164 9.16 -22.21 -5.95
N THR A 165 9.20 -22.68 -7.18
CA THR A 165 10.41 -23.28 -7.76
C THR A 165 11.53 -22.24 -7.87
N VAL A 166 11.20 -21.02 -8.29
CA VAL A 166 12.15 -19.89 -8.37
C VAL A 166 12.66 -19.52 -6.98
N VAL A 167 11.78 -19.40 -5.99
CA VAL A 167 12.15 -19.12 -4.58
C VAL A 167 13.07 -20.21 -4.03
N PHE A 168 12.78 -21.48 -4.28
CA PHE A 168 13.62 -22.59 -3.81
C PHE A 168 15.01 -22.59 -4.47
N ARG A 169 15.09 -22.30 -5.79
CA ARG A 169 16.38 -22.21 -6.48
C ARG A 169 17.22 -21.02 -6.02
N LEU A 170 16.62 -19.84 -5.88
CA LEU A 170 17.30 -18.65 -5.38
C LEU A 170 17.76 -18.85 -3.93
N GLY A 171 16.86 -19.35 -3.07
CA GLY A 171 17.13 -19.62 -1.66
C GLY A 171 18.16 -20.72 -1.41
N SER A 172 18.36 -21.65 -2.34
CA SER A 172 19.43 -22.66 -2.26
C SER A 172 20.82 -22.07 -2.55
N SER A 173 20.90 -20.90 -3.19
CA SER A 173 22.16 -20.27 -3.61
C SER A 173 22.60 -19.08 -2.75
N ARG A 174 21.68 -18.50 -1.97
CA ARG A 174 21.90 -17.31 -1.13
C ARG A 174 21.62 -17.58 0.33
N ARG A 175 22.18 -16.78 1.26
CA ARG A 175 21.98 -16.98 2.70
C ARG A 175 20.51 -16.73 3.07
N PHE A 176 19.85 -17.82 3.46
CA PHE A 176 18.42 -18.03 3.70
C PHE A 176 17.63 -16.95 4.48
N TYR A 177 18.27 -16.00 5.16
CA TYR A 177 17.58 -15.10 6.10
C TYR A 177 17.84 -13.60 5.94
N VAL A 178 18.84 -13.19 5.16
CA VAL A 178 19.24 -11.78 5.14
C VAL A 178 18.82 -11.10 3.84
N GLU A 179 18.99 -11.73 2.68
CA GLU A 179 18.89 -11.03 1.38
C GLU A 179 17.49 -11.13 0.71
N ASP A 180 16.70 -12.17 1.00
CA ASP A 180 15.52 -12.52 0.19
C ASP A 180 14.17 -12.48 0.94
N ALA A 181 14.08 -11.75 2.06
CA ALA A 181 12.87 -11.71 2.89
C ALA A 181 11.59 -11.40 2.07
N SER A 182 11.68 -10.47 1.10
CA SER A 182 10.57 -10.04 0.23
C SER A 182 9.95 -11.18 -0.59
N LEU A 183 10.72 -12.20 -0.96
CA LEU A 183 10.23 -13.36 -1.70
C LEU A 183 9.26 -14.21 -0.88
N TYR A 184 9.52 -14.37 0.43
CA TYR A 184 8.63 -15.12 1.32
C TYR A 184 7.33 -14.38 1.58
N TRP A 185 7.37 -13.05 1.68
CA TRP A 185 6.15 -12.24 1.79
C TRP A 185 5.33 -12.25 0.50
N ALA A 186 5.98 -12.24 -0.66
CA ALA A 186 5.34 -12.45 -1.95
C ALA A 186 4.73 -13.86 -2.04
N ALA A 187 5.44 -14.90 -1.58
CA ALA A 187 4.93 -16.27 -1.48
C ALA A 187 3.65 -16.35 -0.64
N ALA A 188 3.70 -15.76 0.55
CA ALA A 188 2.56 -15.69 1.46
C ALA A 188 1.39 -14.95 0.79
N LEU A 189 1.64 -13.83 0.11
CA LEU A 189 0.59 -13.07 -0.59
C LEU A 189 -0.11 -13.92 -1.66
N LEU A 190 0.68 -14.63 -2.47
CA LEU A 190 0.17 -15.52 -3.50
C LEU A 190 -0.69 -16.65 -2.93
N LEU A 191 -0.20 -17.31 -1.88
CA LEU A 191 -0.94 -18.35 -1.18
C LEU A 191 -2.27 -17.83 -0.64
N LEU A 192 -2.28 -16.63 -0.05
CA LEU A 192 -3.49 -16.01 0.49
C LEU A 192 -4.51 -15.69 -0.60
N VAL A 193 -4.06 -15.16 -1.74
CA VAL A 193 -4.94 -14.93 -2.89
C VAL A 193 -5.52 -16.25 -3.41
N PHE A 194 -4.70 -17.31 -3.50
CA PHE A 194 -5.16 -18.63 -3.89
C PHE A 194 -6.21 -19.21 -2.92
N LEU A 195 -5.99 -19.12 -1.61
CA LEU A 195 -6.94 -19.58 -0.59
C LEU A 195 -8.27 -18.82 -0.62
N VAL A 196 -8.23 -17.50 -0.83
CA VAL A 196 -9.43 -16.67 -0.95
C VAL A 196 -10.23 -17.02 -2.20
N LEU A 197 -9.55 -17.23 -3.34
CA LEU A 197 -10.20 -17.54 -4.60
C LEU A 197 -10.81 -18.95 -4.61
N THR A 198 -10.15 -19.92 -3.96
CA THR A 198 -10.67 -21.29 -3.84
C THR A 198 -11.80 -21.43 -2.82
N GLY A 199 -12.09 -20.38 -2.04
CA GLY A 199 -13.13 -20.41 -1.00
C GLY A 199 -12.73 -21.20 0.26
N ASN A 200 -11.49 -21.64 0.35
CA ASN A 200 -10.96 -22.43 1.47
C ASN A 200 -10.70 -21.59 2.72
N ALA A 201 -10.73 -20.26 2.63
CA ALA A 201 -10.49 -19.36 3.75
C ALA A 201 -11.46 -18.18 3.76
N ALA A 202 -12.00 -17.88 4.95
CA ALA A 202 -12.82 -16.69 5.15
C ALA A 202 -11.94 -15.43 5.08
N ASP A 203 -12.28 -14.50 4.19
CA ASP A 203 -11.60 -13.21 4.03
C ASP A 203 -11.42 -12.46 5.37
N GLY A 204 -12.42 -12.52 6.25
CA GLY A 204 -12.33 -11.93 7.59
C GLY A 204 -11.21 -12.50 8.45
N ALA A 205 -11.01 -13.83 8.42
CA ALA A 205 -9.99 -14.51 9.21
C ALA A 205 -8.58 -14.19 8.71
N LEU A 206 -8.38 -14.18 7.39
CA LEU A 206 -7.07 -13.87 6.79
C LEU A 206 -6.60 -12.43 7.05
N ARG A 207 -7.51 -11.49 7.34
CA ARG A 207 -7.13 -10.13 7.71
C ARG A 207 -6.40 -10.04 9.05
N VAL A 208 -6.52 -11.05 9.92
CA VAL A 208 -5.74 -11.13 11.18
C VAL A 208 -4.25 -11.26 10.88
N LEU A 209 -3.87 -11.77 9.71
CA LEU A 209 -2.46 -11.90 9.33
C LEU A 209 -1.74 -10.56 9.28
N ARG A 210 -2.42 -9.44 9.00
CA ARG A 210 -1.82 -8.09 9.12
C ARG A 210 -1.24 -7.82 10.51
N LYS A 211 -1.92 -8.31 11.56
CA LYS A 211 -1.47 -8.20 12.95
C LYS A 211 -0.21 -9.05 13.15
N VAL A 212 -0.24 -10.31 12.70
CA VAL A 212 0.92 -11.22 12.77
C VAL A 212 2.12 -10.60 12.07
N SER A 213 1.92 -10.12 10.84
CA SER A 213 2.92 -9.42 10.04
C SER A 213 3.55 -8.24 10.76
N PHE A 214 2.74 -7.40 11.43
CA PHE A 214 3.24 -6.28 12.21
C PHE A 214 4.11 -6.74 13.38
N PHE A 215 3.67 -7.72 14.18
CA PHE A 215 4.43 -8.22 15.31
C PHE A 215 5.71 -8.96 14.90
N THR A 216 5.71 -9.67 13.77
CA THR A 216 6.91 -10.30 13.22
C THR A 216 7.98 -9.26 12.87
N ILE A 217 7.59 -8.18 12.17
CA ILE A 217 8.52 -7.09 11.79
C ILE A 217 8.98 -6.28 13.01
N LEU A 218 8.07 -6.03 13.97
CA LEU A 218 8.44 -5.34 15.20
C LEU A 218 9.41 -6.18 16.03
N GLY A 219 9.13 -7.47 16.20
CA GLY A 219 9.99 -8.40 16.92
C GLY A 219 11.36 -8.55 16.27
N SER A 220 11.43 -8.65 14.94
CA SER A 220 12.71 -8.72 14.22
C SER A 220 13.53 -7.44 14.37
N ALA A 221 12.89 -6.28 14.29
CA ALA A 221 13.56 -5.01 14.49
C ALA A 221 14.10 -4.85 15.93
N LEU A 222 13.36 -5.29 16.94
CA LEU A 222 13.80 -5.28 18.34
C LEU A 222 14.98 -6.23 18.61
N LEU A 223 14.98 -7.39 17.96
CA LEU A 223 16.07 -8.37 18.03
C LEU A 223 17.31 -7.96 17.21
N LYS A 224 17.30 -6.76 16.58
CA LYS A 224 18.32 -6.28 15.65
C LYS A 224 18.68 -7.30 14.56
N SER A 225 17.73 -8.18 14.21
CA SER A 225 17.97 -9.16 13.16
C SER A 225 17.94 -8.47 11.80
N ALA A 226 18.81 -8.92 10.90
CA ALA A 226 18.94 -8.36 9.55
C ALA A 226 17.80 -8.84 8.62
N ILE A 227 16.55 -8.76 9.08
CA ILE A 227 15.40 -8.99 8.20
C ILE A 227 15.25 -7.75 7.33
N ILE A 228 15.55 -7.92 6.04
CA ILE A 228 15.33 -6.93 4.99
C ILE A 228 13.82 -6.72 4.79
N SER A 229 13.43 -5.50 4.42
CA SER A 229 12.03 -5.05 4.27
C SER A 229 11.12 -6.12 3.65
N PRO A 230 9.88 -6.31 4.17
CA PRO A 230 8.94 -7.33 3.71
C PRO A 230 8.56 -7.19 2.23
N MET A 231 8.84 -6.06 1.61
CA MET A 231 8.70 -5.86 0.17
C MET A 231 9.77 -4.88 -0.32
N HIS A 232 10.44 -5.21 -1.42
CA HIS A 232 11.32 -4.30 -2.16
C HIS A 232 10.73 -4.08 -3.55
N PHE A 233 10.63 -2.81 -3.97
CA PHE A 233 10.23 -2.49 -5.33
C PHE A 233 11.43 -2.51 -6.26
N ALA A 234 11.20 -2.86 -7.52
CA ALA A 234 12.21 -2.95 -8.58
C ALA A 234 13.01 -1.65 -8.86
N PHE A 235 12.69 -0.55 -8.18
CA PHE A 235 13.36 0.75 -8.33
C PHE A 235 14.48 0.99 -7.30
N ALA A 236 14.60 0.14 -6.26
CA ALA A 236 15.64 0.30 -5.23
C ALA A 236 17.01 -0.23 -5.70
N ASP A 237 17.02 -1.31 -6.48
CA ASP A 237 18.22 -1.84 -7.13
C ASP A 237 17.81 -2.54 -8.43
N VAL A 238 18.28 -2.01 -9.57
CA VAL A 238 17.94 -2.52 -10.92
C VAL A 238 18.42 -3.97 -11.10
N ASN A 239 19.40 -4.41 -10.30
CA ASN A 239 20.04 -5.71 -10.44
C ASN A 239 19.56 -6.75 -9.41
N ASP A 240 18.57 -6.45 -8.57
CA ASP A 240 18.04 -7.43 -7.61
C ASP A 240 16.79 -8.15 -8.16
N PRO A 241 16.91 -9.41 -8.62
CA PRO A 241 15.78 -10.18 -9.15
C PRO A 241 14.67 -10.43 -8.12
N ALA A 242 14.98 -10.40 -6.81
CA ALA A 242 14.00 -10.61 -5.76
C ALA A 242 12.98 -9.46 -5.69
N SER A 243 13.45 -8.22 -5.81
CA SER A 243 12.61 -7.02 -5.84
C SER A 243 11.65 -7.00 -7.03
N ALA A 244 12.15 -7.34 -8.23
CA ALA A 244 11.35 -7.42 -9.45
C ALA A 244 10.27 -8.51 -9.35
N LEU A 245 10.63 -9.69 -8.85
CA LEU A 245 9.71 -10.81 -8.71
C LEU A 245 8.64 -10.53 -7.64
N SER A 246 9.01 -9.93 -6.51
CA SER A 246 8.04 -9.55 -5.47
C SER A 246 7.07 -8.49 -5.99
N THR A 247 7.55 -7.50 -6.76
CA THR A 247 6.70 -6.49 -7.43
C THR A 247 5.74 -7.12 -8.43
N LEU A 248 6.22 -8.07 -9.23
CA LEU A 248 5.38 -8.84 -10.15
C LEU A 248 4.25 -9.57 -9.40
N VAL A 249 4.59 -10.27 -8.32
CA VAL A 249 3.60 -10.96 -7.47
C VAL A 249 2.58 -9.98 -6.89
N LEU A 250 3.00 -8.82 -6.42
CA LEU A 250 2.10 -7.78 -5.91
C LEU A 250 1.08 -7.35 -6.97
N VAL A 251 1.55 -7.10 -8.19
CA VAL A 251 0.71 -6.67 -9.33
C VAL A 251 -0.25 -7.79 -9.70
N VAL A 252 0.24 -9.02 -9.87
CA VAL A 252 -0.58 -10.20 -10.20
C VAL A 252 -1.65 -10.42 -9.14
N ALA A 253 -1.30 -10.41 -7.85
CA ALA A 253 -2.23 -10.51 -6.75
C ALA A 253 -3.32 -9.43 -6.79
N ALA A 254 -2.95 -8.19 -7.15
CA ALA A 254 -3.88 -7.06 -7.25
C ALA A 254 -4.81 -7.10 -8.48
N LEU A 255 -4.51 -7.92 -9.50
CA LEU A 255 -5.42 -8.20 -10.61
C LEU A 255 -6.64 -9.02 -10.18
N PHE A 256 -6.44 -9.93 -9.21
CA PHE A 256 -7.48 -10.82 -8.69
C PHE A 256 -8.21 -10.24 -7.49
N VAL A 257 -7.46 -9.73 -6.50
CA VAL A 257 -8.00 -9.15 -5.27
C VAL A 257 -7.52 -7.72 -5.12
N GLY A 258 -8.46 -6.77 -5.16
CA GLY A 258 -8.15 -5.34 -5.00
C GLY A 258 -7.33 -5.08 -3.73
N ARG A 259 -6.20 -4.39 -3.88
CA ARG A 259 -5.27 -4.03 -2.79
C ARG A 259 -4.93 -5.23 -1.86
N ALA A 260 -4.70 -6.42 -2.42
CA ALA A 260 -4.48 -7.68 -1.69
C ALA A 260 -3.44 -7.56 -0.55
N TRP A 261 -2.28 -6.98 -0.84
CA TRP A 261 -1.23 -6.70 0.15
C TRP A 261 -1.72 -5.86 1.32
N CYS A 262 -2.35 -4.72 1.04
CA CYS A 262 -2.90 -3.85 2.09
C CYS A 262 -3.99 -4.54 2.91
N ARG A 263 -4.72 -5.49 2.32
CA ARG A 263 -5.80 -6.23 2.96
C ARG A 263 -5.29 -7.32 3.90
N TYR A 264 -4.22 -8.02 3.55
CA TYR A 264 -3.80 -9.24 4.26
C TYR A 264 -2.43 -9.20 4.94
N LEU A 265 -1.44 -8.49 4.41
CA LEU A 265 -0.04 -8.61 4.89
C LEU A 265 0.61 -7.29 5.30
N CYS A 266 0.08 -6.14 4.91
CA CYS A 266 0.74 -4.86 5.17
C CYS A 266 0.84 -4.55 6.68
N PRO A 267 2.06 -4.55 7.28
CA PRO A 267 2.24 -4.29 8.71
C PRO A 267 1.92 -2.82 9.05
N TRP A 268 2.34 -1.90 8.18
CA TRP A 268 2.01 -0.48 8.33
C TRP A 268 0.50 -0.24 8.25
N GLY A 269 -0.19 -0.99 7.39
CA GLY A 269 -1.63 -0.96 7.30
C GLY A 269 -2.29 -1.33 8.63
N TYR A 270 -1.78 -2.31 9.38
CA TYR A 270 -2.28 -2.66 10.71
C TYR A 270 -2.15 -1.49 11.69
N LEU A 271 -0.94 -0.93 11.82
CA LEU A 271 -0.65 0.19 12.71
C LEU A 271 -1.55 1.41 12.41
N MET A 272 -1.64 1.79 11.14
CA MET A 272 -2.47 2.92 10.70
C MET A 272 -3.96 2.67 10.91
N GLY A 273 -4.41 1.43 10.78
CA GLY A 273 -5.80 1.04 11.09
C GLY A 273 -6.13 1.17 12.58
N CYS A 274 -5.19 0.83 13.46
CA CYS A 274 -5.33 1.07 14.91
C CYS A 274 -5.40 2.58 15.22
N LEU A 275 -4.51 3.37 14.63
CA LEU A 275 -4.50 4.83 14.80
C LEU A 275 -5.76 5.50 14.22
N HIS A 276 -6.32 4.96 13.14
CA HIS A 276 -7.54 5.50 12.55
C HIS A 276 -8.74 5.45 13.51
N ARG A 277 -8.79 4.51 14.47
CA ARG A 277 -9.86 4.44 15.48
C ARG A 277 -9.94 5.70 16.35
N VAL A 278 -8.79 6.30 16.64
CA VAL A 278 -8.67 7.53 17.44
C VAL A 278 -8.54 8.78 16.60
N SER A 279 -8.41 8.65 15.27
CA SER A 279 -8.28 9.79 14.39
C SER A 279 -9.52 10.70 14.38
N ARG A 280 -9.27 11.96 14.06
CA ARG A 280 -10.26 13.05 14.03
C ARG A 280 -11.28 12.86 12.91
N LEU A 281 -10.82 12.68 11.67
CA LEU A 281 -11.70 12.51 10.51
C LEU A 281 -12.05 11.03 10.26
N ARG A 282 -13.35 10.73 10.12
CA ARG A 282 -13.84 9.39 9.76
C ARG A 282 -14.97 9.48 8.74
N VAL A 283 -15.16 8.41 7.98
CA VAL A 283 -16.33 8.27 7.10
C VAL A 283 -17.43 7.58 7.89
N VAL A 284 -18.60 8.21 7.95
CA VAL A 284 -19.80 7.67 8.62
C VAL A 284 -20.94 7.59 7.62
N ALA A 285 -21.79 6.58 7.77
CA ALA A 285 -23.02 6.45 7.01
C ALA A 285 -24.14 7.21 7.74
N GLY A 286 -24.79 8.13 7.03
CA GLY A 286 -26.00 8.81 7.47
C GLY A 286 -27.26 8.01 7.15
N GLU A 287 -28.40 8.62 7.45
CA GLU A 287 -29.73 7.97 7.43
C GLU A 287 -30.25 7.69 6.01
N ASN A 288 -29.77 8.42 5.00
CA ASN A 288 -30.22 8.29 3.60
C ASN A 288 -29.72 7.01 2.89
N CYS A 289 -29.19 6.03 3.63
CA CYS A 289 -28.67 4.80 3.06
C CYS A 289 -29.80 3.82 2.70
N ASN A 290 -29.90 3.43 1.42
CA ASN A 290 -30.88 2.47 0.92
C ASN A 290 -30.30 1.06 0.66
N SER A 291 -29.13 0.75 1.23
CA SER A 291 -28.47 -0.57 1.08
C SER A 291 -28.21 -1.04 -0.36
N CYS A 292 -28.03 -0.12 -1.32
CA CYS A 292 -27.77 -0.46 -2.74
C CYS A 292 -26.42 -1.17 -3.03
N GLY A 293 -25.52 -1.24 -2.04
CA GLY A 293 -24.20 -1.89 -2.15
C GLY A 293 -23.18 -1.18 -3.05
N ALA A 294 -23.47 0.04 -3.53
CA ALA A 294 -22.56 0.79 -4.42
C ALA A 294 -21.22 1.11 -3.73
N CYS A 295 -21.26 1.52 -2.47
CA CYS A 295 -20.07 1.81 -1.68
C CYS A 295 -19.18 0.57 -1.50
N GLN A 296 -19.78 -0.60 -1.23
CA GLN A 296 -19.05 -1.86 -1.07
C GLN A 296 -18.37 -2.30 -2.36
N ARG A 297 -19.02 -2.14 -3.52
CA ARG A 297 -18.42 -2.39 -4.84
C ARG A 297 -17.28 -1.43 -5.16
N SER A 298 -17.38 -0.18 -4.73
CA SER A 298 -16.33 0.84 -4.95
C SER A 298 -15.13 0.68 -4.02
N CYS A 299 -15.29 0.02 -2.87
CA CYS A 299 -14.25 -0.10 -1.85
C CYS A 299 -13.24 -1.21 -2.20
N ARG A 300 -12.12 -0.83 -2.82
CA ARG A 300 -11.09 -1.78 -3.26
C ARG A 300 -10.41 -2.57 -2.13
N VAL A 301 -10.31 -2.00 -0.94
CA VAL A 301 -9.74 -2.68 0.25
C VAL A 301 -10.78 -3.52 1.01
N GLY A 302 -12.07 -3.39 0.69
CA GLY A 302 -13.15 -4.10 1.35
C GLY A 302 -13.34 -3.69 2.81
N ALA A 303 -13.35 -2.38 3.10
CA ALA A 303 -13.55 -1.82 4.43
C ALA A 303 -15.04 -1.53 4.76
N ILE A 304 -15.99 -1.98 3.93
CA ILE A 304 -17.42 -1.69 4.11
C ILE A 304 -18.18 -3.00 4.33
N SER A 305 -19.00 -3.02 5.38
CA SER A 305 -19.98 -4.08 5.69
C SER A 305 -21.34 -3.43 5.86
N ASP A 306 -22.34 -3.88 5.10
CA ASP A 306 -23.74 -3.47 5.28
C ASP A 306 -23.94 -1.94 5.30
N GLY A 307 -23.24 -1.24 4.40
CA GLY A 307 -23.28 0.22 4.29
C GLY A 307 -22.41 0.96 5.32
N GLN A 308 -21.92 0.29 6.35
CA GLN A 308 -21.07 0.85 7.40
C GLN A 308 -19.59 0.69 7.09
N VAL A 309 -18.80 1.72 7.44
CA VAL A 309 -17.35 1.72 7.24
C VAL A 309 -16.67 1.12 8.46
N VAL A 310 -15.96 0.02 8.28
CA VAL A 310 -15.10 -0.59 9.29
C VAL A 310 -13.80 0.22 9.37
N VAL A 311 -13.72 1.07 10.40
CA VAL A 311 -12.68 2.09 10.55
C VAL A 311 -11.27 1.51 10.45
N ASP A 312 -10.96 0.40 11.11
CA ASP A 312 -9.60 -0.16 11.15
C ASP A 312 -9.06 -0.74 9.82
N ARG A 313 -9.91 -0.78 8.79
CA ARG A 313 -9.58 -1.22 7.42
C ARG A 313 -9.64 -0.07 6.42
N CYS A 314 -10.29 1.04 6.77
CA CYS A 314 -10.44 2.18 5.88
C CYS A 314 -9.08 2.82 5.58
N GLN A 315 -8.85 3.19 4.32
CA GLN A 315 -7.63 3.88 3.86
C GLN A 315 -7.89 5.34 3.48
N MET A 316 -9.06 5.88 3.84
CA MET A 316 -9.48 7.26 3.56
C MET A 316 -9.29 7.70 2.10
N CYS A 317 -9.52 6.80 1.13
CA CYS A 317 -9.46 7.13 -0.30
C CYS A 317 -10.72 7.83 -0.84
N LEU A 318 -11.79 7.90 -0.03
CA LEU A 318 -13.07 8.57 -0.31
C LEU A 318 -13.82 8.10 -1.56
N SER A 319 -13.37 7.04 -2.23
CA SER A 319 -14.05 6.49 -3.41
C SER A 319 -15.50 6.06 -3.11
N CYS A 320 -15.78 5.56 -1.91
CA CYS A 320 -17.14 5.21 -1.50
C CYS A 320 -18.05 6.44 -1.28
N VAL A 321 -17.49 7.56 -0.81
CA VAL A 321 -18.21 8.81 -0.59
C VAL A 321 -18.58 9.43 -1.95
N ASP A 322 -17.62 9.49 -2.86
CA ASP A 322 -17.82 10.16 -4.15
C ASP A 322 -18.72 9.36 -5.11
N ASN A 323 -18.73 8.02 -5.01
CA ASN A 323 -19.54 7.14 -5.83
C ASN A 323 -20.89 6.75 -5.20
N CYS A 324 -21.25 7.32 -4.05
CA CYS A 324 -22.53 7.02 -3.40
C CYS A 324 -23.68 7.75 -4.10
N PRO A 325 -24.65 7.05 -4.73
CA PRO A 325 -25.75 7.70 -5.45
C PRO A 325 -26.72 8.44 -4.51
N GLN A 326 -26.88 7.95 -3.28
CA GLN A 326 -27.75 8.55 -2.26
C GLN A 326 -27.03 9.62 -1.43
N GLN A 327 -25.74 9.85 -1.70
CA GLN A 327 -24.90 10.78 -0.91
C GLN A 327 -24.92 10.52 0.60
N ALA A 328 -25.20 9.28 1.01
CA ALA A 328 -25.39 8.88 2.40
C ALA A 328 -24.07 8.73 3.19
N LEU A 329 -22.91 8.79 2.53
CA LEU A 329 -21.61 8.71 3.21
C LEU A 329 -20.97 10.10 3.29
N GLU A 330 -20.55 10.49 4.49
CA GLU A 330 -19.91 11.77 4.74
C GLU A 330 -18.65 11.63 5.60
N VAL A 331 -17.74 12.59 5.44
CA VAL A 331 -16.54 12.70 6.29
C VAL A 331 -16.90 13.61 7.45
N VAL A 332 -16.77 13.09 8.67
CA VAL A 332 -17.16 13.77 9.90
C VAL A 332 -15.95 13.97 10.80
N ASP A 333 -15.94 15.09 11.53
CA ASP A 333 -15.01 15.35 12.61
C ASP A 333 -15.55 14.76 13.92
N VAL A 334 -15.01 13.60 14.30
CA VAL A 334 -15.48 12.87 15.48
C VAL A 334 -14.95 13.47 16.77
N TRP A 335 -13.89 14.28 16.72
CA TRP A 335 -13.38 14.96 17.92
C TRP A 335 -14.31 16.12 18.30
N ARG A 336 -14.86 16.82 17.31
CA ARG A 336 -15.86 17.87 17.55
C ARG A 336 -17.18 17.30 18.06
N ARG A 337 -17.74 16.25 17.43
CA ARG A 337 -19.02 15.65 17.89
C ARG A 337 -18.95 15.16 19.35
N ARG A 338 -17.83 14.58 19.78
CA ARG A 338 -17.64 14.17 21.19
C ARG A 338 -17.69 15.32 22.20
N GLN A 339 -17.38 16.55 21.78
CA GLN A 339 -17.43 17.72 22.65
C GLN A 339 -18.84 18.30 22.77
N GLU A 340 -19.73 18.00 21.81
CA GLU A 340 -21.12 18.46 21.81
C GLU A 340 -22.03 17.48 22.59
N ASP A 341 -21.61 16.21 22.75
CA ASP A 341 -22.32 15.18 23.51
C ASP A 341 -21.98 15.14 25.02
N HIS A 342 -21.06 16.00 25.50
CA HIS A 342 -20.59 16.08 26.89
C HIS A 342 -20.92 17.43 27.53
#